data_AF-A0A835V6R1-F1
#
_entry.id   AF-A0A835V6R1-F1
#
_cell.length_a   1.000
_cell.length_b   1.000
_cell.length_c   1.000
_cell.angle_alpha   90.00
_cell.angle_beta   90.00
_cell.angle_gamma   90.00
#
_symmetry.space_group_name_H-M   'P 1'
#
loop_
_entity.id
_entity.type
_entity.pdbx_description
1 polymer ?
#
loop_
_entity_poly.entity_id
_entity_poly.type
_entity_poly.pdbx_seq_one_letter_code
_entity_poly.pdbx_strand_id
1 'polypeptide(L)'
;MDCTSQYMGGFVDYDIKKSGGKISLRSLIDHTVVESFGAEGRTCITSRVYPEFATGSNARLFAFNNGAKEVKIVQLKAWEMRKPLMNGF
;
A
#
# COMPACT_ATOMS: atom_id res chain seq x y z
N MET A 1 -10.07 -11.77 -16.52
CA MET A 1 -10.73 -10.55 -16.02
C MET A 1 -9.62 -9.55 -15.80
N ASP A 2 -9.45 -8.64 -16.74
CA ASP A 2 -8.25 -7.80 -16.85
C ASP A 2 -8.26 -6.68 -15.81
N CYS A 3 -7.75 -6.99 -14.62
CA CYS A 3 -6.97 -6.03 -13.86
C CYS A 3 -5.55 -6.09 -14.41
N THR A 4 -5.13 -5.11 -15.22
CA THR A 4 -3.74 -4.98 -15.63
C THR A 4 -2.88 -4.93 -14.37
N SER A 5 -2.12 -6.00 -14.11
CA SER A 5 -1.27 -6.09 -12.92
C SER A 5 -0.08 -5.16 -13.12
N GLN A 6 -0.19 -3.92 -12.64
CA GLN A 6 0.93 -2.98 -12.65
C GLN A 6 1.81 -3.24 -11.44
N TYR A 7 3.03 -3.70 -11.69
CA TYR A 7 4.08 -3.80 -10.68
C TYR A 7 4.90 -2.52 -10.69
N MET A 8 4.93 -1.83 -9.56
CA MET A 8 5.71 -0.61 -9.36
C MET A 8 6.80 -0.90 -8.34
N GLY A 9 8.00 -0.38 -8.58
CA GLY A 9 9.14 -0.59 -7.70
C GLY A 9 10.18 0.50 -7.88
N GLY A 10 10.99 0.68 -6.84
CA GLY A 10 12.15 1.58 -6.83
C GLY A 10 13.24 0.99 -5.95
N PHE A 11 14.50 1.28 -6.28
CA PHE A 11 15.62 0.92 -5.44
C PHE A 11 15.83 1.97 -4.36
N VAL A 12 15.99 1.51 -3.13
CA VAL A 12 16.11 2.37 -1.95
C VAL A 12 17.29 1.87 -1.14
N ASP A 13 18.20 2.78 -0.80
CA ASP A 13 19.20 2.47 0.21
C ASP A 13 18.55 2.52 1.60
N TYR A 14 18.32 1.34 2.16
CA TYR A 14 17.71 1.15 3.47
C TYR A 14 18.47 0.12 4.29
N ASP A 15 18.99 0.56 5.44
CA ASP A 15 19.74 -0.28 6.36
C ASP A 15 18.78 -1.15 7.20
N ILE A 16 18.50 -2.34 6.69
CA ILE A 16 17.63 -3.33 7.33
C ILE A 16 18.21 -3.83 8.68
N LYS A 17 19.54 -3.78 8.86
CA LYS A 17 20.15 -4.22 10.13
C LYS A 17 19.85 -3.19 11.23
N LYS A 18 19.98 -1.90 10.92
CA LYS A 18 19.63 -0.82 11.85
C LYS A 18 18.14 -0.77 12.18
N SER A 19 17.26 -1.19 11.27
CA SER A 19 15.82 -1.28 11.53
C SER A 19 15.41 -2.52 12.35
N GLY A 20 16.37 -3.36 12.77
CA GLY A 20 16.09 -4.61 13.47
C GLY A 20 15.41 -5.65 12.59
N GLY A 21 15.70 -5.67 11.29
CA GLY A 21 15.12 -6.60 10.33
C GLY A 21 13.71 -6.23 9.86
N LYS A 22 13.26 -5.00 10.13
CA LYS A 22 11.88 -4.55 9.83
C LYS A 22 11.85 -3.68 8.58
N ILE A 23 10.81 -3.85 7.79
CA ILE A 23 10.50 -2.97 6.66
C ILE A 23 9.10 -2.42 6.90
N SER A 24 8.96 -1.11 6.87
CA SER A 24 7.68 -0.43 7.04
C SER A 24 7.03 -0.14 5.70
N LEU A 25 5.71 -0.27 5.66
CA LEU A 25 4.87 0.10 4.52
C LEU A 25 3.61 0.77 5.05
N ARG A 26 3.28 1.95 4.50
CA ARG A 26 1.99 2.61 4.67
C ARG A 26 1.37 2.79 3.29
N SER A 27 0.10 2.45 3.13
CA SER A 27 -0.64 2.71 1.89
C SER A 27 -1.89 3.53 2.19
N LEU A 28 -2.07 4.63 1.47
CA LEU A 28 -3.33 5.38 1.41
C LEU A 28 -4.10 4.87 0.19
N ILE A 29 -5.31 4.39 0.42
CA ILE A 29 -6.19 3.86 -0.62
C ILE A 29 -7.42 4.75 -0.66
N ASP A 30 -7.62 5.45 -1.78
CA ASP A 30 -8.80 6.28 -2.04
C ASP A 30 -9.36 5.92 -3.41
N HIS A 31 -10.32 4.99 -3.41
CA HIS A 31 -11.02 4.46 -4.58
C HIS A 31 -10.08 4.09 -5.74
N THR A 32 -9.79 5.04 -6.63
CA THR A 32 -8.98 4.85 -7.83
C THR A 32 -7.50 5.18 -7.62
N VAL A 33 -7.09 5.71 -6.48
CA VAL A 33 -5.71 6.12 -6.20
C VAL A 33 -5.16 5.31 -5.03
N VAL A 34 -3.94 4.81 -5.20
CA VAL A 34 -3.19 4.16 -4.13
C VAL A 34 -1.81 4.80 -4.03
N GLU A 35 -1.50 5.35 -2.86
CA GLU A 35 -0.20 5.94 -2.53
C GLU A 35 0.51 5.11 -1.48
N SER A 36 1.63 4.50 -1.86
CA SER A 36 2.43 3.62 -1.02
C SER A 36 3.71 4.31 -0.58
N PHE A 37 4.00 4.23 0.72
CA PHE A 37 5.17 4.82 1.37
C PHE A 37 5.97 3.69 2.01
N GLY A 38 7.11 3.35 1.43
CA GLY A 38 8.03 2.33 1.91
C GLY A 38 9.15 2.92 2.75
N ALA A 39 9.68 2.11 3.68
CA ALA A 39 10.86 2.46 4.47
C ALA A 39 10.75 3.83 5.15
N GLU A 40 9.62 4.07 5.81
CA GLU A 40 9.30 5.33 6.52
C GLU A 40 9.23 6.55 5.60
N GLY A 41 8.86 6.36 4.32
CA GLY A 41 8.68 7.44 3.35
C GLY A 41 9.94 7.76 2.54
N ARG A 42 11.01 6.95 2.65
CA ARG A 42 12.18 7.05 1.76
C ARG A 42 11.82 6.75 0.30
N THR A 43 10.73 6.04 0.07
CA THR A 43 10.23 5.79 -1.28
C THR A 43 8.71 5.85 -1.29
N CYS A 44 8.22 6.59 -2.28
CA CYS A 44 6.82 6.85 -2.49
C CYS A 44 6.45 6.37 -3.89
N ILE A 45 5.36 5.63 -4.00
CA ILE A 45 4.82 5.14 -5.26
C ILE A 45 3.34 5.49 -5.29
N THR A 46 2.94 6.31 -6.24
CA THR A 46 1.54 6.64 -6.51
C THR A 46 1.08 5.87 -7.73
N SER A 47 -0.04 5.17 -7.60
CA SER A 47 -0.66 4.42 -8.69
C SER A 47 -2.12 4.80 -8.84
N ARG A 48 -2.62 4.70 -10.07
CA ARG A 48 -4.02 4.91 -10.38
C ARG A 48 -4.61 3.64 -11.01
N VAL A 49 -5.73 3.19 -10.47
CA VAL A 49 -6.42 1.96 -10.87
C VAL A 49 -7.91 2.24 -11.02
N TYR A 50 -8.57 1.51 -11.92
CA TYR A 50 -10.00 1.65 -12.17
C TYR A 50 -10.66 0.27 -12.12
N PRO A 51 -10.90 -0.28 -10.92
CA PRO A 51 -11.44 -1.63 -10.77
C PRO A 51 -12.94 -1.67 -11.11
N GLU A 52 -13.36 -2.70 -11.84
CA GLU A 52 -14.79 -2.93 -12.11
C GLU A 52 -15.51 -3.54 -10.89
N PHE A 53 -14.86 -4.49 -10.20
CA PHE A 53 -15.50 -5.29 -9.14
C PHE A 53 -15.18 -4.81 -7.72
N ALA A 54 -13.98 -4.28 -7.49
CA ALA A 54 -13.51 -3.86 -6.17
C ALA A 54 -13.90 -2.40 -5.86
N THR A 55 -15.20 -2.10 -5.94
CA THR A 55 -15.75 -0.76 -5.70
C THR A 55 -16.55 -0.70 -4.40
N GLY A 56 -16.41 0.39 -3.64
CA GLY A 56 -17.15 0.63 -2.39
C GLY A 56 -17.02 -0.53 -1.38
N SER A 57 -18.17 -1.07 -0.95
CA SER A 57 -18.24 -2.17 0.03
C SER A 57 -17.73 -3.52 -0.51
N ASN A 58 -17.54 -3.66 -1.82
CA ASN A 58 -16.95 -4.85 -2.44
C ASN A 58 -15.41 -4.83 -2.39
N ALA A 59 -14.80 -3.70 -2.06
CA ALA A 59 -13.37 -3.62 -1.84
C ALA A 59 -12.95 -4.50 -0.65
N ARG A 60 -11.79 -5.13 -0.77
CA ARG A 60 -11.18 -6.00 0.24
C ARG A 60 -9.71 -5.66 0.35
N LEU A 61 -9.17 -5.74 1.56
CA LEU A 61 -7.76 -5.51 1.86
C LEU A 61 -7.12 -6.83 2.31
N PHE A 62 -5.95 -7.14 1.77
CA PHE A 62 -5.22 -8.36 2.06
C PHE A 62 -3.77 -8.05 2.43
N ALA A 63 -3.21 -8.85 3.34
CA ALA A 63 -1.78 -8.97 3.54
C ALA A 63 -1.37 -10.38 3.09
N PHE A 64 -0.37 -10.48 2.23
CA PHE A 64 0.04 -11.75 1.63
C PHE A 64 1.56 -11.86 1.52
N ASN A 65 2.06 -13.08 1.42
CA ASN A 65 3.46 -13.40 1.16
C ASN A 65 3.53 -14.50 0.09
N ASN A 66 4.00 -14.14 -1.10
CA ASN A 66 4.22 -15.09 -2.20
C ASN A 66 5.71 -15.49 -2.33
N GLY A 67 6.54 -15.18 -1.33
CA GLY A 67 7.94 -15.56 -1.29
C GLY A 67 8.16 -16.97 -0.72
N ALA A 68 9.29 -17.58 -1.05
CA ALA A 68 9.67 -18.90 -0.51
C ALA A 68 10.07 -18.86 0.98
N LYS A 69 10.41 -17.68 1.51
CA LYS A 69 10.81 -17.49 2.90
C LYS A 69 9.63 -16.96 3.71
N GLU A 70 9.57 -17.40 4.96
CA GLU A 70 8.59 -16.89 5.92
C GLU A 70 8.85 -15.41 6.23
N VAL A 71 7.77 -14.64 6.35
CA VAL A 71 7.80 -13.23 6.75
C VAL A 71 6.81 -13.05 7.89
N LYS A 72 7.24 -12.31 8.92
CA LYS A 72 6.40 -12.00 10.08
C LYS A 72 5.88 -10.57 10.00
N ILE A 73 4.55 -10.42 10.06
CA ILE A 73 3.92 -9.12 10.26
C ILE A 73 4.04 -8.77 11.74
N VAL A 74 4.94 -7.85 12.08
CA VAL A 74 5.14 -7.39 13.47
C VAL A 74 3.94 -6.54 13.94
N GLN A 75 3.40 -5.71 13.05
CA GLN A 75 2.25 -4.86 13.31
C GLN A 75 1.55 -4.51 12.01
N LEU A 76 0.22 -4.62 12.00
CA LEU A 76 -0.64 -4.15 10.92
C LEU A 76 -1.75 -3.30 11.55
N LYS A 77 -1.90 -2.07 11.06
CA LYS A 77 -2.98 -1.17 11.45
C LYS A 77 -3.71 -0.73 10.19
N ALA A 78 -5.02 -0.87 10.20
CA ALA A 78 -5.91 -0.41 9.14
C ALA A 78 -6.93 0.53 9.75
N TRP A 79 -7.18 1.66 9.08
CA TRP A 79 -8.16 2.65 9.48
C TRP A 79 -9.08 2.93 8.31
N GLU A 80 -10.37 2.96 8.58
CA GLU A 80 -11.34 3.51 7.65
C GLU A 80 -11.18 5.03 7.63
N MET A 81 -10.94 5.60 6.46
CA MET A 81 -10.77 7.04 6.29
C MET A 81 -12.12 7.67 5.93
N ARG A 82 -12.53 8.67 6.71
CA ARG A 82 -13.72 9.47 6.39
C ARG A 82 -13.42 10.39 5.22
N LYS A 83 -14.45 10.67 4.42
CA LYS A 83 -14.38 11.68 3.37
C LYS A 83 -13.99 13.04 4.00
N PRO A 84 -12.91 13.68 3.55
CA PRO A 84 -12.52 14.99 4.06
C PRO A 84 -13.51 16.05 3.58
N LEU A 85 -13.75 17.08 4.40
CA LEU A 85 -14.29 18.34 3.90
C LEU A 85 -13.15 19.02 3.14
N MET A 86 -13.22 19.00 1.81
CA MET A 86 -12.31 19.79 0.99
C MET A 86 -12.84 21.22 0.91
N ASN A 87 -11.93 22.20 0.92
CA ASN A 87 -12.27 23.58 0.59
C ASN A 87 -12.68 23.62 -0.89
N GLY A 88 -13.98 23.47 -1.13
CA GLY A 88 -14.59 23.74 -2.43
C GLY A 88 -14.97 25.22 -2.50
N PHE A 89 -14.71 25.84 -3.64
CA PHE A 89 -15.40 27.06 -4.04
C PHE A 89 -16.91 26.81 -4.15
#